data_AF-A0A4Y2IPT2-F1
#
_entry.id   AF-A0A4Y2IPT2-F1
#
_cell.length_a   1.000
_cell.length_b   1.000
_cell.length_c   1.000
_cell.angle_alpha   90.00
_cell.angle_beta   90.00
_cell.angle_gamma   90.00
#
_symmetry.space_group_name_H-M   'P 1'
#
loop_
_entity.id
_entity.type
_entity.pdbx_description
1 polymer ?
#
loop_
_entity_poly.entity_id
_entity_poly.type
_entity_poly.pdbx_seq_one_letter_code
_entity_poly.pdbx_strand_id
1 'polypeptide(L)'
;MFYNIFEAVPERPVGNTDNLYFVLDGGSRIHRVAWSKQETFGDAYATYMSYIRRHYDDEVTVVFDGYTESSVNTNVIERQRRRMKRTSRQIIFNESTVLLDPQRQFLINLANKERFNCKLASHLENVCICTFVATDDADVHIVKTGIETYEKIKKHVYVIGQDVDILVLLTALTPDYIDILMLKEGKGKVKDSSIALKICRILIL
;
A
#
# COMPACT_ATOMS: atom_id res chain seq x y z
N MET A 1 -14.06 -16.78 -1.10
CA MET A 1 -15.18 -17.00 -2.04
C MET A 1 -15.26 -15.90 -3.10
N PHE A 2 -15.11 -14.60 -2.76
CA PHE A 2 -15.16 -13.51 -3.75
C PHE A 2 -14.07 -13.56 -4.84
N TYR A 3 -12.82 -13.88 -4.50
CA TYR A 3 -11.72 -13.90 -5.47
C TYR A 3 -11.78 -15.03 -6.52
N ASN A 4 -12.68 -16.00 -6.38
CA ASN A 4 -12.76 -17.16 -7.26
C ASN A 4 -13.40 -16.82 -8.63
N ILE A 5 -13.98 -15.63 -8.78
CA ILE A 5 -14.55 -15.15 -10.05
C ILE A 5 -13.52 -14.53 -10.99
N PHE A 6 -12.32 -14.26 -10.47
CA PHE A 6 -11.23 -13.65 -11.24
C PHE A 6 -10.26 -14.73 -11.72
N GLU A 7 -9.73 -14.57 -12.92
CA GLU A 7 -8.76 -15.51 -13.48
C GLU A 7 -7.42 -15.35 -12.75
N ALA A 8 -6.99 -16.42 -12.09
CA ALA A 8 -5.67 -16.48 -11.47
C ALA A 8 -4.62 -16.68 -12.56
N VAL A 9 -3.74 -15.70 -12.72
CA VAL A 9 -2.56 -15.80 -13.58
C VAL A 9 -1.42 -16.42 -12.76
N PRO A 10 -0.55 -17.27 -13.34
CA PRO A 10 0.63 -17.79 -12.64
C PRO A 10 1.44 -16.66 -11.95
N GLU A 11 2.08 -17.00 -10.83
CA GLU A 11 2.87 -16.08 -9.99
C GLU A 11 3.80 -15.18 -10.82
N ARG A 12 4.13 -14.00 -10.26
CA ARG A 12 5.00 -12.94 -10.81
C ARG A 12 5.81 -13.43 -12.01
N PRO A 13 5.72 -12.81 -13.20
CA PRO A 13 6.49 -13.29 -14.36
C PRO A 13 7.95 -13.49 -13.97
N VAL A 14 8.37 -14.75 -13.90
CA VAL A 14 9.74 -15.14 -13.57
C VAL A 14 10.54 -14.95 -14.85
N GLY A 15 10.93 -13.70 -15.11
CA GLY A 15 11.66 -13.31 -16.31
C GLY A 15 11.37 -11.88 -16.76
N ASN A 16 12.44 -11.13 -17.00
CA ASN A 16 12.54 -9.74 -17.46
C ASN A 16 11.68 -8.70 -16.69
N THR A 17 12.23 -8.18 -15.59
CA THR A 17 11.64 -7.10 -14.78
C THR A 17 11.64 -5.74 -15.47
N ASP A 18 12.39 -5.56 -16.57
CA ASP A 18 12.58 -4.26 -17.22
C ASP A 18 11.28 -3.64 -17.74
N ASN A 19 10.24 -4.46 -17.96
CA ASN A 19 8.93 -4.04 -18.45
C ASN A 19 7.81 -4.07 -17.39
N LEU A 20 8.17 -4.11 -16.10
CA LEU A 20 7.21 -4.13 -14.99
C LEU A 20 7.23 -2.80 -14.24
N TYR A 21 6.06 -2.40 -13.74
CA TYR A 21 5.94 -1.30 -12.78
C TYR A 21 4.93 -1.65 -11.69
N PHE A 22 5.22 -1.24 -10.46
CA PHE A 22 4.42 -1.60 -9.29
C PHE A 22 3.78 -0.37 -8.65
N VAL A 23 2.51 -0.49 -8.28
CA VAL A 23 1.81 0.48 -7.44
C VAL A 23 1.47 -0.21 -6.13
N LEU A 24 2.07 0.25 -5.03
CA LEU A 24 1.91 -0.35 -3.71
C LEU A 24 0.91 0.43 -2.87
N ASP A 25 -0.03 -0.29 -2.25
CA ASP A 25 -0.72 0.20 -1.06
C ASP A 25 0.26 0.24 0.14
N GLY A 26 0.67 1.45 0.52
CA GLY A 26 1.53 1.70 1.67
C GLY A 26 0.83 1.49 3.02
N GLY A 27 -0.48 1.69 3.09
CA GLY A 27 -1.28 1.64 4.32
C GLY A 27 -1.39 0.25 4.92
N SER A 28 -1.51 -0.80 4.10
CA SER A 28 -1.55 -2.19 4.57
C SER A 28 -0.16 -2.78 4.86
N ARG A 29 0.90 -2.20 4.28
CA ARG A 29 2.28 -2.72 4.37
C ARG A 29 3.01 -2.39 5.65
N ILE A 30 2.60 -1.34 6.36
CA ILE A 30 3.23 -0.95 7.62
C ILE A 30 3.08 -2.00 8.75
N HIS A 31 2.27 -3.03 8.53
CA HIS A 31 2.09 -4.16 9.46
C HIS A 31 2.99 -5.35 9.14
N ARG A 32 3.66 -5.38 7.99
CA ARG A 32 4.44 -6.53 7.51
C ARG A 32 5.91 -6.46 7.88
N VAL A 33 6.50 -5.26 7.82
CA VAL A 33 7.91 -5.06 8.18
C VAL A 33 8.01 -5.04 9.70
N ALA A 34 8.63 -6.08 10.27
CA ALA A 34 8.78 -6.23 11.71
C ALA A 34 9.78 -5.21 12.26
N TRP A 35 9.44 -4.57 13.37
CA TRP A 35 10.34 -3.68 14.10
C TRP A 35 11.12 -4.47 15.15
N SER A 36 12.44 -4.33 15.19
CA SER A 36 13.26 -4.92 16.24
C SER A 36 13.21 -4.05 17.51
N LYS A 37 13.52 -4.67 18.65
CA LYS A 37 13.66 -3.92 19.90
C LYS A 37 14.90 -3.03 19.82
N GLN A 38 14.79 -1.78 20.29
CA GLN A 38 15.87 -0.79 20.35
C GLN A 38 16.34 -0.22 19.00
N GLU A 39 15.67 -0.53 17.89
CA GLU A 39 15.85 0.18 16.63
C GLU A 39 15.28 1.59 16.70
N THR A 40 15.81 2.51 15.91
CA THR A 40 15.25 3.84 15.73
C THR A 40 14.17 3.85 14.64
N PHE A 41 13.35 4.92 14.58
CA PHE A 41 12.41 5.08 13.45
C PHE A 41 13.15 5.15 12.10
N GLY A 42 14.36 5.71 12.06
CA GLY A 42 15.21 5.73 10.87
C GLY A 42 15.61 4.33 10.41
N ASP A 43 15.99 3.45 11.34
CA ASP A 43 16.30 2.05 11.02
C ASP A 43 15.07 1.31 10.47
N ALA A 44 13.88 1.59 11.02
CA ALA A 44 12.64 1.06 10.47
C ALA A 44 12.40 1.54 9.03
N TYR A 45 12.57 2.84 8.74
CA TYR A 45 12.41 3.38 7.38
C TYR A 45 13.41 2.76 6.41
N ALA A 46 14.68 2.60 6.81
CA ALA A 46 15.69 1.92 6.02
C ALA A 46 15.30 0.46 5.72
N THR A 47 14.66 -0.22 6.68
CA THR A 47 14.14 -1.58 6.48
C THR A 47 12.98 -1.60 5.48
N TYR A 48 12.04 -0.65 5.55
CA TYR A 48 10.98 -0.50 4.54
C TYR A 48 11.56 -0.23 3.14
N MET A 49 12.51 0.69 3.03
CA MET A 49 13.19 1.00 1.77
C MET A 49 13.88 -0.24 1.20
N SER A 50 14.65 -0.94 2.02
CA SER A 50 15.38 -2.15 1.61
C SER A 50 14.43 -3.25 1.15
N TYR A 51 13.28 -3.40 1.81
CA TYR A 51 12.22 -4.29 1.35
C TYR A 51 11.71 -3.86 -0.02
N ILE A 52 11.32 -2.59 -0.20
CA ILE A 52 10.73 -2.10 -1.44
C ILE A 52 11.68 -2.34 -2.61
N ARG A 53 12.95 -1.91 -2.48
CA ARG A 53 13.95 -2.11 -3.52
C ARG A 53 14.22 -3.57 -3.82
N ARG A 54 14.34 -4.41 -2.79
CA ARG A 54 14.60 -5.85 -2.98
C ARG A 54 13.48 -6.55 -3.74
N HIS A 55 12.25 -6.07 -3.62
CA HIS A 55 11.06 -6.75 -4.16
C HIS A 55 10.51 -6.11 -5.44
N TYR A 56 10.83 -4.85 -5.72
CA TYR A 56 10.23 -4.06 -6.81
C TYR A 56 11.23 -3.13 -7.52
N ASP A 57 12.51 -3.17 -7.15
CA ASP A 57 13.54 -2.24 -7.60
C ASP A 57 13.12 -0.77 -7.41
N ASP A 58 13.50 0.12 -8.34
CA ASP A 58 13.08 1.53 -8.33
C ASP A 58 11.83 1.76 -9.22
N GLU A 59 11.27 0.71 -9.84
CA GLU A 59 10.09 0.75 -10.72
C GLU A 59 8.79 0.64 -9.92
N VAL A 60 8.64 1.53 -8.95
CA VAL A 60 7.58 1.45 -7.95
C VAL A 60 7.09 2.82 -7.49
N THR A 61 5.77 2.94 -7.36
CA THR A 61 5.12 4.04 -6.64
C THR A 61 4.42 3.51 -5.39
N VAL A 62 4.64 4.16 -4.25
CA VAL A 62 3.97 3.82 -2.97
C VAL A 62 2.89 4.85 -2.65
N VAL A 63 1.67 4.40 -2.49
CA VAL A 63 0.51 5.26 -2.20
C VAL A 63 0.11 5.06 -0.74
N PHE A 64 0.12 6.13 0.05
CA PHE A 64 -0.26 6.13 1.45
C PHE A 64 -1.63 6.78 1.67
N ASP A 65 -2.36 6.25 2.67
CA ASP A 65 -3.56 6.89 3.18
C ASP A 65 -3.30 8.31 3.66
N GLY A 66 -4.28 9.15 3.37
CA GLY A 66 -4.45 10.49 3.89
C GLY A 66 -5.34 10.56 5.12
N TYR A 67 -5.17 11.64 5.85
CA TYR A 67 -5.87 11.83 7.12
C TYR A 67 -6.29 13.27 7.35
N THR A 68 -6.93 13.86 6.34
CA THR A 68 -7.52 15.19 6.47
C THR A 68 -8.89 15.10 7.15
N GLU A 69 -9.12 15.91 8.17
CA GLU A 69 -10.40 15.96 8.92
C GLU A 69 -11.46 16.87 8.26
N SER A 70 -11.22 17.35 7.03
CA SER A 70 -11.96 18.48 6.44
C SER A 70 -13.34 18.14 5.85
N SER A 71 -13.70 16.86 5.70
CA SER A 71 -15.00 16.47 5.14
C SER A 71 -15.74 15.46 6.02
N VAL A 72 -17.02 15.73 6.33
CA VAL A 72 -17.87 14.79 7.08
C VAL A 72 -18.32 13.68 6.13
N ASN A 73 -17.53 12.63 6.01
CA ASN A 73 -17.88 11.39 5.29
C ASN A 73 -17.97 10.22 6.28
N THR A 74 -18.56 9.09 5.87
CA THR A 74 -18.62 7.81 6.61
C THR A 74 -17.24 7.39 7.14
N ASN A 75 -16.18 7.71 6.40
CA ASN A 75 -14.78 7.50 6.81
C ASN A 75 -14.42 8.24 8.10
N VAL A 76 -14.91 9.47 8.29
CA VAL A 76 -14.67 10.26 9.51
C VAL A 76 -15.41 9.67 10.71
N ILE A 77 -16.64 9.18 10.51
CA ILE A 77 -17.40 8.50 11.57
C ILE A 77 -16.69 7.22 12.00
N GLU A 78 -16.25 6.40 11.04
CA GLU A 78 -15.50 5.16 11.31
C GLU A 78 -14.15 5.47 11.98
N ARG A 79 -13.46 6.55 11.58
CA ARG A 79 -12.23 7.02 12.24
C ARG A 79 -12.48 7.48 13.67
N GLN A 80 -13.52 8.26 13.94
CA GLN A 80 -13.89 8.66 15.30
C GLN A 80 -14.22 7.43 16.15
N ARG A 81 -14.97 6.47 15.62
CA ARG A 81 -15.24 5.19 16.29
C ARG A 81 -13.95 4.42 16.60
N ARG A 82 -12.98 4.40 15.69
CA ARG A 82 -11.66 3.78 15.92
C ARG A 82 -10.86 4.54 16.97
N ARG A 83 -10.82 5.88 16.92
CA ARG A 83 -10.15 6.73 17.92
C ARG A 83 -10.70 6.46 19.33
N MET A 84 -12.03 6.41 19.49
CA MET A 84 -12.68 6.15 20.78
C MET A 84 -12.38 4.76 21.37
N LYS A 85 -11.99 3.78 20.55
CA LYS A 85 -11.68 2.41 20.99
C LYS A 85 -10.22 2.20 21.41
N ARG A 86 -9.33 3.18 21.23
CA ARG A 86 -7.88 2.95 21.25
C ARG A 86 -7.22 3.75 22.38
N THR A 87 -6.46 3.05 23.25
CA THR A 87 -5.89 3.56 24.51
C THR A 87 -4.38 3.83 24.47
N SER A 88 -3.74 3.66 23.31
CA SER A 88 -2.29 3.87 23.16
C SER A 88 -1.93 5.36 23.10
N ARG A 89 -0.86 5.75 23.79
CA ARG A 89 -0.34 7.12 23.81
C ARG A 89 0.04 7.62 22.41
N GLN A 90 -0.21 8.90 22.16
CA GLN A 90 0.36 9.58 21.01
C GLN A 90 1.85 9.84 21.26
N ILE A 91 2.69 9.62 20.25
CA ILE A 91 4.14 9.78 20.33
C ILE A 91 4.58 10.82 19.30
N ILE A 92 5.42 11.75 19.75
CA ILE A 92 6.15 12.66 18.87
C ILE A 92 7.54 12.06 18.70
N PHE A 93 7.97 11.84 17.46
CA PHE A 93 9.23 11.16 17.16
C PHE A 93 9.89 11.76 15.92
N ASN A 94 11.20 11.53 15.82
CA ASN A 94 12.03 11.77 14.65
C ASN A 94 12.79 10.49 14.28
N GLU A 95 13.63 10.55 13.25
CA GLU A 95 14.39 9.37 12.78
C GLU A 95 15.27 8.77 13.88
N SER A 96 15.88 9.59 14.74
CA SER A 96 16.76 9.14 15.84
C SER A 96 16.00 8.65 17.08
N THR A 97 14.67 8.74 17.11
CA THR A 97 13.88 8.30 18.25
C THR A 97 13.83 6.77 18.29
N VAL A 98 14.07 6.18 19.46
CA VAL A 98 14.07 4.71 19.64
C VAL A 98 12.63 4.17 19.69
N LEU A 99 12.38 3.04 19.04
CA LEU A 99 11.13 2.28 19.05
C LEU A 99 10.94 1.56 20.40
N LEU A 100 10.34 2.26 21.34
CA LEU A 100 10.06 1.74 22.69
C LEU A 100 8.75 0.94 22.75
N ASP A 101 7.76 1.34 21.96
CA ASP A 101 6.43 0.72 21.99
C ASP A 101 6.37 -0.42 20.96
N PRO A 102 5.73 -1.57 21.27
CA PRO A 102 5.50 -2.62 20.29
C PRO A 102 4.78 -2.06 19.05
N GLN A 103 5.24 -2.43 17.84
CA GLN A 103 4.70 -1.94 16.55
C GLN A 103 3.16 -1.97 16.50
N ARG A 104 2.55 -3.09 16.93
CA ARG A 104 1.08 -3.21 16.96
C ARG A 104 0.43 -2.15 17.84
N GLN A 105 1.00 -1.85 19.00
CA GLN A 105 0.47 -0.85 19.92
C GLN A 105 0.66 0.58 19.37
N PHE A 106 1.81 0.84 18.75
CA PHE A 106 2.09 2.12 18.11
C PHE A 106 1.10 2.41 16.96
N LEU A 107 0.92 1.45 16.04
CA LEU A 107 0.05 1.57 14.86
C LEU A 107 -1.45 1.52 15.19
N ILE A 108 -1.79 1.17 16.44
CA ILE A 108 -3.15 1.31 16.97
C ILE A 108 -3.48 2.78 17.23
N ASN A 109 -2.53 3.66 17.56
CA ASN A 109 -2.86 5.08 17.66
C ASN A 109 -2.98 5.66 16.23
N LEU A 110 -4.11 6.29 15.92
CA LEU A 110 -4.34 6.87 14.59
C LEU A 110 -3.28 7.96 14.29
N ALA A 111 -3.12 8.96 15.16
CA ALA A 111 -2.15 10.03 14.97
C ALA A 111 -0.69 9.52 14.83
N ASN A 112 -0.34 8.42 15.48
CA ASN A 112 0.97 7.79 15.30
C ASN A 112 1.11 7.15 13.92
N LYS A 113 0.09 6.40 13.47
CA LYS A 113 0.04 5.80 12.12
C LYS A 113 0.16 6.88 11.05
N GLU A 114 -0.57 7.97 11.19
CA GLU A 114 -0.55 9.13 10.28
C GLU A 114 0.85 9.73 10.18
N ARG A 115 1.44 10.10 11.32
CA ARG A 115 2.79 10.69 11.37
C ARG A 115 3.85 9.74 10.82
N PHE A 116 3.70 8.44 11.07
CA PHE A 116 4.62 7.42 10.56
C PHE A 116 4.55 7.32 9.05
N ASN A 117 3.34 7.24 8.47
CA ASN A 117 3.15 7.20 7.03
C ASN A 117 3.71 8.45 6.34
N CYS A 118 3.43 9.65 6.86
CA CYS A 118 3.95 10.88 6.27
C CYS A 118 5.49 10.94 6.31
N LYS A 119 6.09 10.54 7.43
CA LYS A 119 7.57 10.53 7.55
C LYS A 119 8.22 9.46 6.68
N LEU A 120 7.61 8.27 6.60
CA LEU A 120 8.08 7.21 5.70
C LEU A 120 7.97 7.64 4.24
N ALA A 121 6.87 8.27 3.83
CA ALA A 121 6.71 8.81 2.48
C ALA A 121 7.84 9.80 2.13
N SER A 122 8.09 10.79 2.99
CA SER A 122 9.21 11.73 2.78
C SER A 122 10.57 11.04 2.74
N HIS A 123 10.79 10.02 3.58
CA HIS A 123 12.04 9.25 3.57
C HIS A 123 12.23 8.49 2.25
N LEU A 124 11.17 7.88 1.71
CA LEU A 124 11.18 7.19 0.42
C LEU A 124 11.42 8.16 -0.76
N GLU A 125 10.81 9.34 -0.74
CA GLU A 125 11.04 10.38 -1.76
C GLU A 125 12.49 10.86 -1.77
N ASN A 126 13.10 11.03 -0.59
CA ASN A 126 14.50 11.43 -0.46
C ASN A 126 15.49 10.41 -1.05
N VAL A 127 15.06 9.16 -1.22
CA VAL A 127 15.85 8.09 -1.85
C VAL A 127 15.35 7.75 -3.26
N CYS A 128 14.62 8.68 -3.89
CA CYS A 128 14.11 8.60 -5.26
C CYS A 128 13.05 7.51 -5.52
N ILE A 129 12.35 7.04 -4.49
CA ILE A 129 11.17 6.19 -4.65
C ILE A 129 9.94 7.10 -4.79
N CYS A 130 9.17 6.93 -5.85
CA CYS A 130 7.94 7.71 -6.06
C CYS A 130 6.93 7.42 -4.94
N THR A 131 6.41 8.47 -4.30
CA THR A 131 5.32 8.31 -3.34
C THR A 131 4.17 9.27 -3.59
N PHE A 132 3.00 8.90 -3.11
CA PHE A 132 1.82 9.74 -3.09
C PHE A 132 1.13 9.56 -1.74
N VAL A 133 0.83 10.66 -1.05
CA VAL A 133 0.01 10.64 0.16
C VAL A 133 -1.36 11.20 -0.20
N ALA A 134 -2.40 10.38 -0.08
CA ALA A 134 -3.76 10.80 -0.37
C ALA A 134 -4.23 11.87 0.64
N THR A 135 -5.36 12.50 0.34
CA THR A 135 -6.02 13.43 1.29
C THR A 135 -6.86 12.68 2.32
N ASP A 136 -7.51 11.59 1.89
CA ASP A 136 -8.36 10.73 2.71
C ASP A 136 -8.03 9.26 2.40
N ASP A 137 -8.89 8.53 1.70
CA ASP A 137 -8.64 7.14 1.34
C ASP A 137 -7.71 7.00 0.12
N ALA A 138 -6.79 6.03 0.18
CA ALA A 138 -5.83 5.77 -0.87
C ALA A 138 -6.38 4.90 -2.01
N ASP A 139 -7.48 4.17 -1.85
CA ASP A 139 -7.88 3.11 -2.79
C ASP A 139 -8.11 3.64 -4.20
N VAL A 140 -8.85 4.75 -4.32
CA VAL A 140 -9.09 5.39 -5.62
C VAL A 140 -7.79 5.93 -6.23
N HIS A 141 -6.88 6.44 -5.39
CA HIS A 141 -5.60 6.95 -5.84
C HIS A 141 -4.68 5.83 -6.31
N ILE A 142 -4.65 4.69 -5.63
CA ILE A 142 -3.91 3.49 -6.05
C ILE A 142 -4.34 3.07 -7.46
N VAL A 143 -5.64 3.01 -7.72
CA VAL A 143 -6.18 2.64 -9.04
C VAL A 143 -5.82 3.67 -10.11
N LYS A 144 -6.03 4.96 -9.82
CA LYS A 144 -5.68 6.04 -10.75
C LYS A 144 -4.19 6.07 -11.07
N THR A 145 -3.33 5.96 -10.06
CA THR A 145 -1.87 5.88 -10.24
C THR A 145 -1.50 4.70 -11.14
N GLY A 146 -2.15 3.55 -10.99
CA GLY A 146 -1.93 2.40 -11.87
C GLY A 146 -2.27 2.70 -13.34
N ILE A 147 -3.44 3.29 -13.59
CA ILE A 147 -3.91 3.65 -14.93
C ILE A 147 -3.00 4.71 -15.57
N GLU A 148 -2.74 5.81 -14.87
CA GLU A 148 -1.90 6.91 -15.35
C GLU A 148 -0.47 6.44 -15.64
N THR A 149 0.05 5.56 -14.78
CA THR A 149 1.38 4.97 -15.00
C THR A 149 1.39 4.13 -16.26
N TYR A 150 0.44 3.22 -16.44
CA TYR A 150 0.34 2.41 -17.66
C TYR A 150 0.29 3.31 -18.90
N GLU A 151 -0.51 4.38 -18.87
CA GLU A 151 -0.62 5.32 -19.98
C GLU A 151 0.70 6.02 -20.29
N LYS A 152 1.45 6.42 -19.27
CA LYS A 152 2.68 7.20 -19.38
C LYS A 152 3.88 6.37 -19.84
N ILE A 153 4.11 5.21 -19.22
CA ILE A 153 5.34 4.42 -19.44
C ILE A 153 5.13 3.19 -20.32
N LYS A 154 3.88 2.80 -20.60
CA LYS A 154 3.51 1.64 -21.43
C LYS A 154 4.14 0.31 -20.98
N LYS A 155 4.46 0.20 -19.70
CA LYS A 155 4.90 -1.05 -19.02
C LYS A 155 3.70 -1.80 -18.45
N HIS A 156 3.89 -3.09 -18.13
CA HIS A 156 2.88 -3.84 -17.39
C HIS A 156 2.80 -3.34 -15.95
N VAL A 157 1.61 -2.90 -15.53
CA VAL A 157 1.38 -2.34 -14.20
C VAL A 157 0.72 -3.37 -13.29
N TYR A 158 1.30 -3.51 -12.10
CA TYR A 158 0.80 -4.36 -11.04
C TYR A 158 0.41 -3.54 -9.82
N VAL A 159 -0.83 -3.68 -9.38
CA VAL A 159 -1.32 -3.09 -8.13
C VAL A 159 -1.17 -4.11 -7.00
N ILE A 160 -0.36 -3.77 -5.99
CA ILE A 160 -0.15 -4.59 -4.81
C ILE A 160 -1.03 -4.07 -3.68
N GLY A 161 -2.04 -4.84 -3.29
CA GLY A 161 -2.98 -4.46 -2.23
C GLY A 161 -3.66 -5.68 -1.61
N GLN A 162 -4.30 -5.48 -0.45
CA GLN A 162 -5.09 -6.54 0.20
C GLN A 162 -6.60 -6.34 0.09
N ASP A 163 -7.03 -5.09 -0.03
CA ASP A 163 -8.43 -4.72 0.09
C ASP A 163 -9.23 -5.09 -1.16
N VAL A 164 -10.43 -5.64 -0.92
CA VAL A 164 -11.35 -6.04 -1.99
C VAL A 164 -11.84 -4.80 -2.75
N ASP A 165 -11.92 -3.67 -2.07
CA ASP A 165 -12.38 -2.40 -2.65
C ASP A 165 -11.47 -1.95 -3.79
N ILE A 166 -10.15 -2.12 -3.66
CA ILE A 166 -9.18 -1.86 -4.75
C ILE A 166 -9.48 -2.75 -5.98
N LEU A 167 -9.80 -4.04 -5.78
CA LEU A 167 -10.13 -4.95 -6.88
C LEU A 167 -11.41 -4.54 -7.60
N VAL A 168 -12.43 -4.15 -6.83
CA VAL A 168 -13.70 -3.66 -7.36
C VAL A 168 -13.48 -2.35 -8.13
N LEU A 169 -12.71 -1.42 -7.57
CA LEU A 169 -12.37 -0.15 -8.22
C LEU A 169 -11.57 -0.36 -9.51
N LEU A 170 -10.59 -1.26 -9.53
CA LEU A 170 -9.86 -1.60 -10.75
C LEU A 170 -10.80 -2.13 -11.82
N THR A 171 -11.75 -3.00 -11.45
CA THR A 171 -12.75 -3.53 -12.39
C THR A 171 -13.68 -2.45 -12.93
N ALA A 172 -14.02 -1.46 -12.10
CA ALA A 172 -14.93 -0.38 -12.46
C ALA A 172 -14.27 0.73 -13.28
N LEU A 173 -13.04 1.13 -12.93
CA LEU A 173 -12.39 2.34 -13.42
C LEU A 173 -11.35 2.11 -14.52
N THR A 174 -10.79 0.91 -14.66
CA THR A 174 -9.77 0.64 -15.68
C THR A 174 -10.42 0.60 -17.07
N PRO A 175 -9.93 1.39 -18.05
CA PRO A 175 -10.40 1.32 -19.43
C PRO A 175 -10.19 -0.06 -20.06
N ASP A 176 -11.08 -0.47 -20.96
CA ASP A 176 -11.08 -1.84 -21.52
C ASP A 176 -9.84 -2.21 -22.34
N TYR A 177 -9.05 -1.22 -22.78
CA TYR A 177 -7.81 -1.41 -23.53
C TYR A 177 -6.56 -1.47 -22.65
N ILE A 178 -6.72 -1.34 -21.33
CA ILE A 178 -5.64 -1.35 -20.33
C ILE A 178 -5.73 -2.63 -19.51
N ASP A 179 -4.64 -3.39 -19.42
CA ASP A 179 -4.54 -4.58 -18.56
C ASP A 179 -3.70 -4.23 -17.32
N ILE A 180 -4.35 -4.06 -16.17
CA ILE A 180 -3.72 -3.90 -14.85
C ILE A 180 -4.03 -5.13 -14.02
N LEU A 181 -2.97 -5.73 -13.47
CA LEU A 181 -3.08 -6.92 -12.64
C LEU A 181 -3.03 -6.55 -11.16
N MET A 182 -3.94 -7.09 -10.36
CA MET A 182 -3.85 -6.98 -8.91
C MET A 182 -3.08 -8.19 -8.38
N LEU A 183 -2.00 -7.94 -7.65
CA LEU A 183 -1.27 -8.96 -6.89
C LEU A 183 -1.65 -8.84 -5.43
N LYS A 184 -2.34 -9.88 -4.95
CA LYS A 184 -2.63 -10.02 -3.53
C LYS A 184 -1.54 -10.85 -2.88
N GLU A 185 -0.82 -10.25 -1.94
CA GLU A 185 0.18 -10.99 -1.15
C GLU A 185 -0.49 -11.85 -0.07
N GLY A 186 0.04 -13.06 0.16
CA GLY A 186 -0.44 -13.99 1.18
C GLY A 186 -0.52 -13.39 2.60
N LYS A 187 -1.36 -13.98 3.45
CA LYS A 187 -1.47 -13.58 4.87
C LYS A 187 -0.42 -14.33 5.71
N GLY A 188 0.43 -13.60 6.43
CA GLY A 188 1.39 -14.15 7.40
C GLY A 188 2.85 -14.14 6.92
N LYS A 189 3.73 -14.80 7.68
CA LYS A 189 5.18 -14.93 7.37
C LYS A 189 5.52 -16.11 6.44
N VAL A 190 4.52 -16.71 5.81
CA VAL A 190 4.69 -17.89 4.95
C VAL A 190 4.95 -17.41 3.52
N LYS A 191 5.80 -18.15 2.79
CA LYS A 191 6.21 -17.95 1.38
C LYS A 191 5.12 -17.25 0.56
N ASP A 192 5.53 -16.18 -0.13
CA ASP A 192 4.70 -15.28 -0.93
C ASP A 192 3.84 -16.03 -1.97
N SER A 193 2.69 -16.55 -1.57
CA SER A 193 1.67 -17.00 -2.51
C SER A 193 0.97 -15.74 -3.03
N SER A 194 1.50 -15.16 -4.12
CA SER A 194 0.90 -13.99 -4.75
C SER A 194 -0.06 -14.44 -5.82
N ILE A 195 -1.36 -14.15 -5.65
CA ILE A 195 -2.34 -14.42 -6.70
C ILE A 195 -2.41 -13.16 -7.55
N ALA A 196 -1.98 -13.26 -8.81
CA ALA A 196 -2.26 -12.26 -9.83
C ALA A 196 -3.68 -12.49 -10.34
N LEU A 197 -4.53 -11.49 -10.21
CA LEU A 197 -5.88 -11.53 -10.74
C LEU A 197 -5.92 -10.73 -12.02
N LYS A 198 -6.21 -11.42 -13.12
CA LYS A 198 -6.58 -10.74 -14.36
C LYS A 198 -8.01 -10.25 -14.22
N ILE A 199 -8.19 -8.97 -14.52
CA ILE A 199 -9.51 -8.37 -14.54
C ILE A 199 -10.18 -8.77 -15.85
N CYS A 200 -10.70 -10.00 -15.87
CA CYS A 200 -11.62 -10.42 -16.92
C CYS A 200 -12.98 -9.80 -16.61
N ARG A 201 -13.38 -8.77 -17.38
CA ARG A 201 -14.79 -8.35 -17.38
C ARG A 201 -15.60 -9.49 -17.99
N ILE A 202 -16.40 -10.16 -17.16
CA ILE A 202 -17.62 -10.82 -17.64
C ILE A 202 -18.46 -9.67 -18.23
N LEU A 203 -18.72 -9.72 -19.53
CA LEU A 203 -19.73 -8.88 -20.16
C LEU A 203 -21.06 -9.14 -19.45
N ILE A 204 -21.37 -8.36 -18.42
CA ILE A 204 -22.75 -8.21 -17.97
C ILE A 204 -23.35 -7.20 -18.93
N LEU A 205 -23.81 -7.71 -20.07
CA LEU A 205 -24.77 -7.05 -20.95
C LEU A 205 -26.12 -6.96 -20.25
#